data_AF-A0A5S5CBV6-F1
#
_entry.id   AF-A0A5S5CBV6-F1
#
_cell.length_a   1.000
_cell.length_b   1.000
_cell.length_c   1.000
_cell.angle_alpha   90.00
_cell.angle_beta   90.00
_cell.angle_gamma   90.00
#
_symmetry.space_group_name_H-M   'P 1'
#
loop_
_entity.id
_entity.type
_entity.pdbx_description
1 polymer ?
#
loop_
_entity_poly.entity_id
_entity_poly.type
_entity_poly.pdbx_seq_one_letter_code
_entity_poly.pdbx_strand_id
1 'polypeptide(L)'
;MIIVRRRKSVGFKSTCLALFLLVFALGSIVVPQPEVASATGTTYYFSTSGNDGNNGTSPLTPKQSISAANALLLAGNTVLFNRGDAWYRNSVNASGAIIGGTIHLKDKLGTSANPITIGAYGSNAKAKPIISVTYLISNAGWVSDGANRWKHSIPASGIGTDRLFVNGLSKFKVNTNNASANETDVDQSYEWYANNGWVYVGSTTGAPQDVELIGNERPVYMKNAHYVTIENLDLKGGVVYIDAPSSHITIDNNTIRQAYEHGIRVLNEDALTVRNPNPTQQQWDQYVSDITITNNVIDKVWSQEENHTNPNKSYGGEGIFLQDAVERGLISGNTIRNFGHGGISLDTSLWMGTNRTHGVHRVVIELNDVSSGNSDYMHAFGVIGLPGKTTHNIIRRNYFHDFQATSHVGGSDNLFYSNIFAGVTETPRPTKQPYAMDVAPWPVPEKGSTNKTDLESQNLFIVNNTIVDTAGYAIEVRDYNNTKGNVKNITIANNLIGQYVNNTGYLPVGLNISSEVTGTHTVNHNAFWDSSATVARYKSSTNATVNVSGLNACETTYPLDICDHNVAGDPLFVNYANRDFHLSANSPFIAAGSNVYIAAFGSGFVDYYGNPWNPTSPSIGAIQY
;
A
#
# COMPACT_ATOMS: atom_id res chain seq x y z
N MET A 1 21.93 -29.81 15.35
CA MET A 1 21.97 -30.59 16.60
C MET A 1 21.11 -29.87 17.62
N ILE A 2 19.85 -30.25 17.75
CA ILE A 2 18.82 -29.51 18.51
C ILE A 2 18.60 -30.24 19.84
N ILE A 3 18.97 -29.59 20.94
CA ILE A 3 18.72 -30.09 22.31
C ILE A 3 17.39 -29.54 22.78
N VAL A 4 16.35 -30.37 22.77
CA VAL A 4 15.03 -30.06 23.33
C VAL A 4 15.00 -30.46 24.81
N ARG A 5 14.89 -29.49 25.73
CA ARG A 5 14.65 -29.74 27.16
C ARG A 5 13.15 -29.91 27.43
N ARG A 6 12.76 -31.10 27.90
CA ARG A 6 11.41 -31.45 28.40
C ARG A 6 11.08 -30.69 29.70
N ARG A 7 9.92 -30.01 29.75
CA ARG A 7 9.29 -29.54 31.01
C ARG A 7 8.43 -30.65 31.62
N LYS A 8 8.57 -30.84 32.93
CA LYS A 8 7.78 -31.77 33.76
C LYS A 8 6.40 -31.17 34.08
N SER A 9 5.35 -31.98 33.99
CA SER A 9 4.01 -31.66 34.49
C SER A 9 3.93 -31.92 36.01
N VAL A 10 3.26 -31.03 36.74
CA VAL A 10 2.91 -31.20 38.16
C VAL A 10 1.39 -31.33 38.24
N GLY A 11 0.91 -32.42 38.84
CA GLY A 11 -0.51 -32.73 38.98
C GLY A 11 -1.17 -31.93 40.10
N PHE A 12 -2.40 -31.48 39.86
CA PHE A 12 -3.27 -30.82 40.84
C PHE A 12 -4.31 -31.82 41.36
N LYS A 13 -4.34 -32.03 42.68
CA LYS A 13 -5.28 -32.94 43.35
C LYS A 13 -6.62 -32.24 43.61
N SER A 14 -7.70 -32.99 43.40
CA SER A 14 -9.08 -32.65 43.72
C SER A 14 -9.35 -32.71 45.23
N THR A 15 -9.98 -31.69 45.81
CA THR A 15 -10.84 -31.78 47.00
C THR A 15 -11.70 -30.52 47.13
N CYS A 16 -13.04 -30.71 47.08
CA CYS A 16 -14.10 -30.03 47.84
C CYS A 16 -15.38 -29.89 47.01
N LEU A 17 -16.12 -31.01 46.97
CA LEU A 17 -17.51 -31.11 46.57
C LEU A 17 -18.32 -31.29 47.86
N ALA A 18 -19.09 -30.28 48.28
CA ALA A 18 -20.29 -30.40 49.12
C ALA A 18 -20.65 -29.04 49.78
N LEU A 19 -21.38 -28.19 49.06
CA LEU A 19 -22.40 -27.30 49.63
C LEU A 19 -23.19 -26.70 48.45
N PHE A 20 -24.50 -26.53 48.59
CA PHE A 20 -25.50 -26.15 47.57
C PHE A 20 -26.20 -27.28 46.81
N LEU A 21 -26.69 -28.28 47.55
CA LEU A 21 -27.83 -29.10 47.15
C LEU A 21 -28.94 -28.99 48.20
N LEU A 22 -29.62 -27.83 48.27
CA LEU A 22 -30.97 -27.72 48.82
C LEU A 22 -31.49 -26.30 48.58
N VAL A 23 -32.22 -26.09 47.48
CA VAL A 23 -33.36 -25.17 47.25
C VAL A 23 -33.50 -25.12 45.74
N PHE A 24 -34.28 -26.01 45.14
CA PHE A 24 -35.00 -25.80 43.87
C PHE A 24 -35.96 -26.98 43.67
N ALA A 25 -36.92 -27.09 44.58
CA ALA A 25 -38.14 -27.84 44.34
C ALA A 25 -39.27 -26.83 44.49
N LEU A 26 -39.64 -26.19 43.38
CA LEU A 26 -40.96 -25.62 43.06
C LEU A 26 -40.84 -24.80 41.75
N GLY A 27 -41.43 -25.35 40.67
CA GLY A 27 -41.95 -24.59 39.53
C GLY A 27 -40.95 -23.90 38.60
N SER A 28 -40.28 -24.66 37.72
CA SER A 28 -39.66 -24.08 36.53
C SER A 28 -40.76 -23.69 35.53
N ILE A 29 -41.11 -22.39 35.49
CA ILE A 29 -41.75 -21.81 34.31
C ILE A 29 -40.71 -21.94 33.19
N VAL A 30 -40.96 -22.81 32.22
CA VAL A 30 -40.19 -22.86 30.98
C VAL A 30 -40.53 -21.58 30.22
N VAL A 31 -39.73 -20.53 30.44
CA VAL A 31 -39.68 -19.42 29.50
C VAL A 31 -38.94 -19.97 28.28
N PRO A 32 -39.55 -20.06 27.09
CA PRO A 32 -38.81 -20.40 25.90
C PRO A 32 -37.73 -19.34 25.73
N GLN A 33 -36.46 -19.73 25.89
CA GLN A 33 -35.37 -18.88 25.41
C GLN A 33 -35.57 -18.75 23.91
N PRO A 34 -35.47 -17.54 23.33
CA PRO A 34 -35.40 -17.42 21.89
C PRO A 34 -34.19 -18.24 21.45
N GLU A 35 -34.43 -19.29 20.67
CA GLU A 35 -33.35 -19.96 19.95
C GLU A 35 -32.63 -18.88 19.16
N VAL A 36 -31.37 -18.62 19.52
CA VAL A 36 -30.47 -17.90 18.63
C VAL A 36 -30.31 -18.84 17.45
N ALA A 37 -31.13 -18.64 16.42
CA ALA A 37 -31.00 -19.34 15.16
C ALA A 37 -29.59 -19.03 14.63
N SER A 38 -28.66 -19.96 14.86
CA SER A 38 -27.42 -20.01 14.10
C SER A 38 -27.84 -20.34 12.68
N ALA A 39 -27.97 -19.33 11.84
CA ALA A 39 -28.03 -19.55 10.41
C ALA A 39 -26.70 -20.21 10.02
N THR A 40 -26.70 -21.52 9.82
CA THR A 40 -25.53 -22.24 9.32
C THR A 40 -25.21 -21.69 7.94
N GLY A 41 -24.10 -20.96 7.83
CA GLY A 41 -23.57 -20.49 6.56
C GLY A 41 -23.41 -21.63 5.56
N THR A 42 -23.67 -21.37 4.27
CA THR A 42 -23.51 -22.38 3.22
C THR A 42 -22.25 -22.12 2.40
N THR A 43 -21.48 -23.17 2.14
CA THR A 43 -20.32 -23.12 1.24
C THR A 43 -20.75 -23.48 -0.18
N TYR A 44 -20.41 -22.61 -1.14
CA TYR A 44 -20.67 -22.79 -2.56
C TYR A 44 -19.36 -22.86 -3.35
N TYR A 45 -19.30 -23.79 -4.30
CA TYR A 45 -18.12 -24.08 -5.12
C TYR A 45 -18.36 -23.64 -6.57
N PHE A 46 -17.36 -23.00 -7.16
CA PHE A 46 -17.39 -22.49 -8.54
C PHE A 46 -16.24 -23.04 -9.37
N SER A 47 -16.50 -23.48 -10.59
CA SER A 47 -15.50 -23.88 -11.58
C SER A 47 -15.94 -23.44 -12.97
N THR A 48 -15.00 -23.06 -13.84
CA THR A 48 -15.31 -22.77 -15.25
C THR A 48 -15.86 -23.99 -15.99
N SER A 49 -15.59 -25.20 -15.50
CA SER A 49 -16.16 -26.46 -15.97
C SER A 49 -17.50 -26.84 -15.31
N GLY A 50 -17.99 -26.02 -14.36
CA GLY A 50 -19.24 -26.24 -13.64
C GLY A 50 -20.49 -25.89 -14.44
N ASN A 51 -21.64 -25.86 -13.75
CA ASN A 51 -22.93 -25.49 -14.34
C ASN A 51 -23.78 -24.73 -13.30
N ASP A 52 -24.31 -23.56 -13.65
CA ASP A 52 -25.10 -22.72 -12.72
C ASP A 52 -26.43 -23.37 -12.27
N GLY A 53 -26.91 -24.37 -13.01
CA GLY A 53 -28.02 -25.22 -12.60
C GLY A 53 -27.71 -26.16 -11.42
N ASN A 54 -26.42 -26.40 -11.12
CA ASN A 54 -26.02 -27.15 -9.93
C ASN A 54 -26.36 -26.38 -8.66
N ASN A 55 -26.62 -27.06 -7.54
CA ASN A 55 -26.81 -26.39 -6.24
C ASN A 55 -25.51 -25.70 -5.74
N GLY A 56 -24.34 -26.15 -6.19
CA GLY A 56 -23.05 -25.60 -5.85
C GLY A 56 -22.53 -25.99 -4.47
N THR A 57 -23.20 -26.85 -3.70
CA THR A 57 -22.81 -27.15 -2.30
C THR A 57 -21.82 -28.32 -2.16
N SER A 58 -21.26 -28.78 -3.27
CA SER A 58 -20.21 -29.81 -3.32
C SER A 58 -19.18 -29.45 -4.41
N PRO A 59 -17.87 -29.67 -4.16
CA PRO A 59 -16.84 -29.48 -5.18
C PRO A 59 -17.03 -30.32 -6.45
N LEU A 60 -17.80 -31.43 -6.36
CA LEU A 60 -18.07 -32.31 -7.50
C LEU A 60 -19.19 -31.79 -8.42
N THR A 61 -20.02 -30.90 -7.92
CA THR A 61 -21.13 -30.27 -8.67
C THR A 61 -21.07 -28.75 -8.50
N PRO A 62 -19.98 -28.10 -8.95
CA PRO A 62 -19.81 -26.67 -8.76
C PRO A 62 -20.73 -25.87 -9.69
N LYS A 63 -21.08 -24.66 -9.26
CA LYS A 63 -21.64 -23.61 -10.12
C LYS A 63 -20.55 -23.05 -11.05
N GLN A 64 -20.90 -22.17 -11.98
CA GLN A 64 -20.03 -21.75 -13.07
C GLN A 64 -19.70 -20.25 -13.08
N SER A 65 -20.69 -19.38 -13.03
CA SER A 65 -20.51 -17.95 -13.34
C SER A 65 -20.26 -17.06 -12.14
N ILE A 66 -19.55 -15.95 -12.35
CA ILE A 66 -19.41 -14.88 -11.36
C ILE A 66 -20.77 -14.23 -11.04
N SER A 67 -21.70 -14.18 -11.99
CA SER A 67 -23.07 -13.69 -11.75
C SER A 67 -23.79 -14.55 -10.70
N ALA A 68 -23.72 -15.88 -10.83
CA ALA A 68 -24.27 -16.80 -9.84
C ALA A 68 -23.55 -16.70 -8.48
N ALA A 69 -22.23 -16.45 -8.47
CA ALA A 69 -21.48 -16.17 -7.24
C ALA A 69 -22.00 -14.92 -6.52
N ASN A 70 -22.16 -13.80 -7.24
CA ASN A 70 -22.65 -12.53 -6.67
C ASN A 70 -24.04 -12.66 -6.02
N ALA A 71 -24.92 -13.51 -6.56
CA ALA A 71 -26.22 -13.80 -5.98
C ALA A 71 -26.13 -14.52 -4.62
N LEU A 72 -25.05 -15.27 -4.37
CA LEU A 72 -24.84 -16.09 -3.17
C LEU A 72 -23.96 -15.41 -2.11
N LEU A 73 -23.38 -14.24 -2.40
CA LEU A 73 -22.68 -13.41 -1.41
C LEU A 73 -23.70 -12.83 -0.42
N LEU A 74 -24.01 -13.60 0.63
CA LEU A 74 -24.95 -13.28 1.70
C LEU A 74 -24.30 -13.62 3.05
N ALA A 75 -24.79 -13.02 4.14
CA ALA A 75 -24.25 -13.27 5.48
C ALA A 75 -24.12 -14.77 5.79
N GLY A 76 -22.94 -15.18 6.27
CA GLY A 76 -22.59 -16.56 6.61
C GLY A 76 -22.13 -17.41 5.43
N ASN A 77 -22.40 -17.01 4.17
CA ASN A 77 -22.02 -17.82 3.02
C ASN A 77 -20.51 -17.73 2.73
N THR A 78 -19.96 -18.86 2.29
CA THR A 78 -18.61 -18.96 1.75
C THR A 78 -18.68 -19.31 0.27
N VAL A 79 -18.04 -18.53 -0.59
CA VAL A 79 -17.97 -18.75 -2.04
C VAL A 79 -16.53 -19.08 -2.43
N LEU A 80 -16.30 -20.28 -2.96
CA LEU A 80 -14.95 -20.78 -3.27
C LEU A 80 -14.79 -21.04 -4.77
N PHE A 81 -13.76 -20.46 -5.37
CA PHE A 81 -13.39 -20.66 -6.78
C PHE A 81 -12.30 -21.74 -6.92
N ASN A 82 -12.41 -22.58 -7.95
CA ASN A 82 -11.50 -23.70 -8.16
C ASN A 82 -10.09 -23.23 -8.57
N ARG A 83 -9.06 -23.68 -7.87
CA ARG A 83 -7.66 -23.40 -8.24
C ARG A 83 -7.32 -23.94 -9.63
N GLY A 84 -6.65 -23.09 -10.41
CA GLY A 84 -6.29 -23.34 -11.82
C GLY A 84 -7.33 -22.84 -12.84
N ASP A 85 -8.53 -22.45 -12.40
CA ASP A 85 -9.54 -21.88 -13.29
C ASP A 85 -9.35 -20.36 -13.46
N ALA A 86 -9.84 -19.82 -14.59
CA ALA A 86 -9.75 -18.40 -14.90
C ALA A 86 -11.05 -17.86 -15.50
N TRP A 87 -11.58 -16.81 -14.89
CA TRP A 87 -12.77 -16.07 -15.32
C TRP A 87 -12.35 -14.71 -15.86
N TYR A 88 -12.08 -14.65 -17.17
CA TYR A 88 -11.86 -13.40 -17.90
C TYR A 88 -13.17 -12.72 -18.22
N ARG A 89 -13.14 -11.41 -18.48
CA ARG A 89 -14.33 -10.61 -18.80
C ARG A 89 -15.17 -11.21 -19.92
N ASN A 90 -14.52 -11.81 -20.91
CA ASN A 90 -15.12 -12.44 -22.08
C ASN A 90 -15.12 -13.97 -22.03
N SER A 91 -14.86 -14.60 -20.86
CA SER A 91 -15.06 -16.03 -20.70
C SER A 91 -16.53 -16.37 -20.91
N VAL A 92 -16.81 -17.36 -21.76
CA VAL A 92 -18.15 -17.86 -22.05
C VAL A 92 -18.25 -19.35 -21.75
N ASN A 93 -19.46 -19.81 -21.42
CA ASN A 93 -19.76 -21.23 -21.31
C ASN A 93 -20.09 -21.86 -22.69
N ALA A 94 -20.47 -23.15 -22.68
CA ALA A 94 -20.81 -23.89 -23.90
C ALA A 94 -22.03 -23.32 -24.66
N SER A 95 -22.91 -22.56 -24.02
CA SER A 95 -24.03 -21.87 -24.68
C SER A 95 -23.69 -20.46 -25.15
N GLY A 96 -22.43 -20.02 -25.00
CA GLY A 96 -21.98 -18.67 -25.33
C GLY A 96 -22.35 -17.59 -24.30
N ALA A 97 -22.88 -17.96 -23.14
CA ALA A 97 -23.21 -17.00 -22.08
C ALA A 97 -21.94 -16.61 -21.30
N ILE A 98 -21.80 -15.32 -20.98
CA ILE A 98 -20.64 -14.79 -20.23
C ILE A 98 -20.64 -15.35 -18.80
N ILE A 99 -19.50 -15.90 -18.38
CA ILE A 99 -19.30 -16.46 -17.04
C ILE A 99 -18.34 -15.64 -16.18
N GLY A 100 -17.52 -14.76 -16.77
CA GLY A 100 -16.64 -13.85 -16.04
C GLY A 100 -17.29 -12.52 -15.67
N GLY A 101 -16.48 -11.60 -15.12
CA GLY A 101 -16.93 -10.30 -14.64
C GLY A 101 -16.37 -9.92 -13.28
N THR A 102 -17.09 -9.04 -12.58
CA THR A 102 -16.69 -8.43 -11.31
C THR A 102 -17.35 -9.12 -10.12
N ILE A 103 -16.60 -9.29 -9.03
CA ILE A 103 -17.16 -9.60 -7.71
C ILE A 103 -17.83 -8.33 -7.17
N HIS A 104 -19.16 -8.36 -7.06
CA HIS A 104 -19.98 -7.23 -6.65
C HIS A 104 -20.53 -7.43 -5.24
N LEU A 105 -20.01 -6.64 -4.31
CA LEU A 105 -20.32 -6.66 -2.88
C LEU A 105 -21.10 -5.42 -2.42
N LYS A 106 -21.71 -4.70 -3.36
CA LYS A 106 -22.56 -3.57 -3.03
C LYS A 106 -23.77 -4.03 -2.19
N ASP A 107 -24.00 -3.37 -1.06
CA ASP A 107 -25.11 -3.64 -0.13
C ASP A 107 -25.10 -5.07 0.44
N LYS A 108 -23.91 -5.69 0.55
CA LYS A 108 -23.72 -7.04 1.11
C LYS A 108 -23.31 -6.97 2.58
N LEU A 109 -24.23 -7.36 3.46
CA LEU A 109 -24.15 -7.12 4.90
C LEU A 109 -23.85 -8.43 5.65
N GLY A 110 -22.59 -8.79 5.81
CA GLY A 110 -22.17 -9.81 6.77
C GLY A 110 -22.28 -9.33 8.22
N THR A 111 -22.02 -10.22 9.16
CA THR A 111 -21.90 -9.91 10.60
C THR A 111 -20.69 -10.60 11.20
N SER A 112 -20.28 -10.23 12.41
CA SER A 112 -19.19 -10.92 13.11
C SER A 112 -19.47 -12.41 13.33
N ALA A 113 -20.73 -12.79 13.56
CA ALA A 113 -21.15 -14.18 13.71
C ALA A 113 -21.30 -14.91 12.36
N ASN A 114 -21.66 -14.18 11.30
CA ASN A 114 -21.94 -14.71 9.97
C ASN A 114 -21.26 -13.84 8.90
N PRO A 115 -19.93 -13.92 8.74
CA PRO A 115 -19.20 -13.15 7.74
C PRO A 115 -19.49 -13.67 6.32
N ILE A 116 -19.17 -12.87 5.31
CA ILE A 116 -19.15 -13.29 3.90
C ILE A 116 -17.71 -13.63 3.56
N THR A 117 -17.44 -14.86 3.11
CA THR A 117 -16.10 -15.30 2.73
C THR A 117 -16.04 -15.63 1.25
N ILE A 118 -15.02 -15.12 0.57
CA ILE A 118 -14.72 -15.42 -0.82
C ILE A 118 -13.29 -15.95 -0.88
N GLY A 119 -13.12 -17.14 -1.44
CA GLY A 119 -11.83 -17.80 -1.43
C GLY A 119 -11.62 -18.80 -2.55
N ALA A 120 -10.70 -19.73 -2.34
CA ALA A 120 -10.35 -20.76 -3.30
C ALA A 120 -10.49 -22.18 -2.71
N TYR A 121 -10.73 -23.17 -3.58
CA TYR A 121 -10.64 -24.59 -3.22
C TYR A 121 -9.82 -25.38 -4.24
N GLY A 122 -9.51 -26.63 -3.92
CA GLY A 122 -8.67 -27.50 -4.75
C GLY A 122 -7.20 -27.53 -4.29
N SER A 123 -6.35 -28.20 -5.06
CA SER A 123 -4.94 -28.39 -4.70
C SER A 123 -4.15 -27.08 -4.68
N ASN A 124 -3.43 -26.81 -3.59
CA ASN A 124 -2.52 -25.66 -3.47
C ASN A 124 -1.30 -25.72 -4.41
N ALA A 125 -1.06 -26.86 -5.08
CA ALA A 125 -0.06 -26.96 -6.14
C ALA A 125 -0.51 -26.27 -7.45
N LYS A 126 -1.82 -26.00 -7.60
CA LYS A 126 -2.35 -25.22 -8.73
C LYS A 126 -2.38 -23.73 -8.39
N ALA A 127 -2.25 -22.90 -9.42
CA ALA A 127 -2.36 -21.46 -9.32
C ALA A 127 -3.67 -21.02 -8.63
N LYS A 128 -3.64 -19.86 -7.97
CA LYS A 128 -4.86 -19.20 -7.44
C LYS A 128 -5.88 -19.03 -8.60
N PRO A 129 -7.19 -19.19 -8.34
CA PRO A 129 -8.21 -18.89 -9.34
C PRO A 129 -8.09 -17.44 -9.82
N ILE A 130 -8.15 -17.23 -11.13
CA ILE A 130 -8.04 -15.90 -11.73
C ILE A 130 -9.45 -15.30 -11.87
N ILE A 131 -9.66 -14.14 -11.24
CA ILE A 131 -10.81 -13.28 -11.49
C ILE A 131 -10.30 -12.05 -12.23
N SER A 132 -10.62 -11.95 -13.51
CA SER A 132 -10.08 -10.92 -14.38
C SER A 132 -11.16 -10.11 -15.07
N VAL A 133 -11.00 -8.79 -15.01
CA VAL A 133 -11.76 -7.86 -15.86
C VAL A 133 -11.02 -7.52 -17.15
N THR A 134 -9.87 -8.15 -17.42
CA THR A 134 -9.21 -8.06 -18.72
C THR A 134 -10.02 -8.82 -19.78
N TYR A 135 -9.96 -8.32 -21.01
CA TYR A 135 -10.44 -9.00 -22.20
C TYR A 135 -9.31 -9.85 -22.79
N LEU A 136 -9.45 -11.17 -22.74
CA LEU A 136 -8.48 -12.10 -23.31
C LEU A 136 -8.72 -12.26 -24.80
N ILE A 137 -7.77 -11.85 -25.62
CA ILE A 137 -7.82 -12.01 -27.07
C ILE A 137 -7.44 -13.45 -27.42
N SER A 138 -8.17 -14.05 -28.37
CA SER A 138 -7.89 -15.39 -28.86
C SER A 138 -6.45 -15.50 -29.40
N ASN A 139 -5.80 -16.61 -29.07
CA ASN A 139 -4.48 -16.96 -29.63
C ASN A 139 -4.56 -17.29 -31.13
N ALA A 140 -5.74 -17.66 -31.62
CA ALA A 140 -6.04 -17.82 -33.05
C ALA A 140 -6.70 -16.56 -33.62
N GLY A 141 -6.36 -16.19 -34.86
CA GLY A 141 -6.95 -15.03 -35.57
C GLY A 141 -6.00 -13.86 -35.78
N TRP A 142 -4.76 -13.95 -35.27
CA TRP A 142 -3.71 -12.96 -35.52
C TRP A 142 -3.24 -13.01 -36.98
N VAL A 143 -3.16 -11.83 -37.60
CA VAL A 143 -2.68 -11.66 -38.97
C VAL A 143 -1.47 -10.74 -38.97
N SER A 144 -0.41 -11.12 -39.68
CA SER A 144 0.75 -10.26 -39.89
C SER A 144 0.34 -9.02 -40.69
N ASP A 145 0.68 -7.83 -40.19
CA ASP A 145 0.20 -6.53 -40.70
C ASP A 145 1.35 -5.54 -41.01
N GLY A 146 2.58 -6.03 -41.11
CA GLY A 146 3.76 -5.21 -41.40
C GLY A 146 5.03 -5.93 -40.96
N ALA A 147 6.16 -5.21 -40.98
CA ALA A 147 7.39 -5.72 -40.40
C ALA A 147 7.24 -5.76 -38.86
N ASN A 148 7.25 -6.96 -38.28
CA ASN A 148 7.13 -7.20 -36.83
C ASN A 148 5.85 -6.65 -36.17
N ARG A 149 4.76 -6.46 -36.93
CA ARG A 149 3.44 -6.04 -36.42
C ARG A 149 2.38 -7.08 -36.74
N TRP A 150 1.55 -7.38 -35.76
CA TRP A 150 0.42 -8.28 -35.87
C TRP A 150 -0.86 -7.57 -35.50
N LYS A 151 -1.97 -7.91 -36.15
CA LYS A 151 -3.28 -7.38 -35.81
C LYS A 151 -4.30 -8.46 -35.51
N HIS A 152 -5.28 -8.13 -34.67
CA HIS A 152 -6.41 -8.98 -34.34
C HIS A 152 -7.68 -8.14 -34.24
N SER A 153 -8.81 -8.70 -34.67
CA SER A 153 -10.11 -8.04 -34.50
C SER A 153 -10.52 -8.05 -33.02
N ILE A 154 -11.05 -6.93 -32.55
CA ILE A 154 -11.63 -6.77 -31.23
C ILE A 154 -13.02 -6.12 -31.37
N PRO A 155 -13.94 -6.33 -30.43
CA PRO A 155 -15.17 -5.54 -30.37
C PRO A 155 -14.92 -4.04 -30.54
N ALA A 156 -15.68 -3.40 -31.44
CA ALA A 156 -15.53 -1.99 -31.76
C ALA A 156 -15.90 -1.05 -30.61
N SER A 157 -16.64 -1.55 -29.61
CA SER A 157 -16.99 -0.83 -28.40
C SER A 157 -17.04 -1.77 -27.20
N GLY A 158 -17.01 -1.19 -26.02
CA GLY A 158 -17.16 -1.93 -24.77
C GLY A 158 -15.93 -2.75 -24.39
N ILE A 159 -14.75 -2.51 -24.94
CA ILE A 159 -13.47 -2.97 -24.38
C ILE A 159 -12.63 -1.74 -24.12
N GLY A 160 -12.10 -1.61 -22.91
CA GLY A 160 -11.13 -0.56 -22.66
C GLY A 160 -9.78 -0.88 -23.29
N THR A 161 -9.16 0.16 -23.82
CA THR A 161 -7.86 0.09 -24.50
C THR A 161 -6.86 0.95 -23.76
N ASP A 162 -6.86 0.89 -22.44
CA ASP A 162 -6.00 1.71 -21.62
C ASP A 162 -4.63 1.09 -21.44
N ARG A 163 -4.58 -0.24 -21.23
CA ARG A 163 -3.33 -1.02 -21.18
C ARG A 163 -3.48 -2.34 -21.95
N LEU A 164 -2.36 -2.88 -22.39
CA LEU A 164 -2.26 -4.19 -23.05
C LEU A 164 -1.10 -4.98 -22.46
N PHE A 165 -1.31 -6.28 -22.29
CA PHE A 165 -0.30 -7.23 -21.84
C PHE A 165 -0.15 -8.36 -22.85
N VAL A 166 1.07 -8.88 -23.00
CA VAL A 166 1.38 -10.08 -23.79
C VAL A 166 2.17 -11.01 -22.88
N ASN A 167 1.70 -12.25 -22.69
CA ASN A 167 2.30 -13.20 -21.73
C ASN A 167 2.46 -12.60 -20.33
N GLY A 168 1.50 -11.77 -19.91
CA GLY A 168 1.51 -11.07 -18.63
C GLY A 168 2.46 -9.86 -18.54
N LEU A 169 3.25 -9.54 -19.57
CA LEU A 169 4.12 -8.36 -19.61
C LEU A 169 3.42 -7.20 -20.31
N SER A 170 3.54 -5.99 -19.76
CA SER A 170 2.86 -4.82 -20.31
C SER A 170 3.60 -4.22 -21.51
N LYS A 171 2.84 -3.62 -22.43
CA LYS A 171 3.33 -3.03 -23.68
C LYS A 171 3.12 -1.50 -23.71
N PHE A 172 4.01 -0.80 -24.40
CA PHE A 172 3.92 0.65 -24.60
C PHE A 172 2.87 0.99 -25.66
N LYS A 173 1.89 1.83 -25.33
CA LYS A 173 0.87 2.28 -26.29
C LYS A 173 1.40 3.48 -27.07
N VAL A 174 1.59 3.37 -28.38
CA VAL A 174 2.31 4.37 -29.22
C VAL A 174 1.70 5.77 -29.22
N ASN A 175 0.38 5.90 -29.00
CA ASN A 175 -0.28 7.22 -28.94
C ASN A 175 -0.27 7.87 -27.56
N THR A 176 0.46 7.29 -26.61
CA THR A 176 0.59 7.80 -25.25
C THR A 176 1.39 9.09 -25.20
N ASN A 177 2.41 9.23 -26.05
CA ASN A 177 3.32 10.37 -26.11
C ASN A 177 3.16 11.22 -27.38
N ASN A 178 2.60 10.64 -28.44
CA ASN A 178 2.25 11.31 -29.68
C ASN A 178 0.78 11.04 -30.01
N ALA A 179 -0.10 12.02 -29.75
CA ALA A 179 -1.55 11.84 -29.97
C ALA A 179 -1.92 11.57 -31.44
N SER A 180 -1.03 11.88 -32.39
CA SER A 180 -1.20 11.60 -33.82
C SER A 180 -0.74 10.20 -34.23
N ALA A 181 -0.11 9.44 -33.32
CA ALA A 181 0.33 8.09 -33.61
C ALA A 181 -0.88 7.17 -33.87
N ASN A 182 -0.69 6.26 -34.81
CA ASN A 182 -1.67 5.33 -35.33
C ASN A 182 -1.07 3.91 -35.42
N GLU A 183 -1.77 2.98 -36.05
CA GLU A 183 -1.32 1.60 -36.18
C GLU A 183 0.03 1.43 -36.89
N THR A 184 0.41 2.36 -37.78
CA THR A 184 1.68 2.27 -38.50
C THR A 184 2.88 2.53 -37.60
N ASP A 185 2.69 3.24 -36.50
CA ASP A 185 3.73 3.57 -35.52
C ASP A 185 4.03 2.42 -34.55
N VAL A 186 3.28 1.31 -34.61
CA VAL A 186 3.66 0.07 -33.94
C VAL A 186 4.76 -0.61 -34.76
N ASP A 187 6.01 -0.26 -34.47
CA ASP A 187 7.19 -0.73 -35.20
C ASP A 187 8.24 -1.42 -34.31
N GLN A 188 8.10 -1.32 -32.98
CA GLN A 188 8.91 -2.05 -32.00
C GLN A 188 8.18 -3.23 -31.38
N SER A 189 8.95 -4.24 -30.96
CA SER A 189 8.38 -5.45 -30.34
C SER A 189 7.66 -5.21 -29.00
N TYR A 190 7.89 -4.07 -28.34
CA TYR A 190 7.25 -3.70 -27.07
C TYR A 190 6.02 -2.78 -27.25
N GLU A 191 5.67 -2.44 -28.49
CA GLU A 191 4.62 -1.46 -28.80
C GLU A 191 3.27 -2.09 -29.10
N TRP A 192 2.22 -1.29 -28.93
CA TRP A 192 0.88 -1.61 -29.38
C TRP A 192 0.04 -0.37 -29.66
N TYR A 193 -1.07 -0.60 -30.37
CA TYR A 193 -2.10 0.38 -30.66
C TYR A 193 -3.46 -0.30 -30.77
N ALA A 194 -4.55 0.43 -30.53
CA ALA A 194 -5.89 -0.06 -30.80
C ALA A 194 -6.78 1.07 -31.33
N ASN A 195 -7.56 0.77 -32.36
CA ASN A 195 -8.50 1.70 -32.99
C ASN A 195 -9.58 0.92 -33.76
N ASN A 196 -10.83 1.40 -33.73
CA ASN A 196 -11.92 0.97 -34.61
C ASN A 196 -12.06 -0.56 -34.80
N GLY A 197 -12.08 -1.31 -33.70
CA GLY A 197 -12.29 -2.77 -33.74
C GLY A 197 -11.05 -3.59 -34.10
N TRP A 198 -9.86 -2.98 -34.06
CA TRP A 198 -8.59 -3.66 -34.23
C TRP A 198 -7.63 -3.33 -33.10
N VAL A 199 -6.82 -4.33 -32.75
CA VAL A 199 -5.59 -4.16 -31.96
C VAL A 199 -4.40 -4.50 -32.84
N TYR A 200 -3.31 -3.77 -32.65
CA TYR A 200 -2.03 -3.95 -33.33
C TYR A 200 -0.96 -4.11 -32.26
N VAL A 201 -0.13 -5.15 -32.38
CA VAL A 201 0.87 -5.52 -31.38
C VAL A 201 2.18 -5.83 -32.10
N GLY A 202 3.25 -5.21 -31.61
CA GLY A 202 4.60 -5.49 -32.05
C GLY A 202 5.08 -6.85 -31.55
N SER A 203 5.68 -7.65 -32.44
CA SER A 203 6.29 -8.93 -32.11
C SER A 203 7.27 -9.39 -33.18
N THR A 204 8.47 -9.77 -32.75
CA THR A 204 9.55 -10.34 -33.59
C THR A 204 9.58 -11.86 -33.56
N THR A 205 8.83 -12.50 -32.66
CA THR A 205 8.85 -13.95 -32.43
C THR A 205 7.62 -14.67 -33.00
N GLY A 206 6.86 -14.01 -33.87
CA GLY A 206 5.61 -14.52 -34.44
C GLY A 206 4.35 -13.94 -33.80
N ALA A 207 3.21 -14.59 -34.03
CA ALA A 207 1.91 -14.11 -33.53
C ALA A 207 1.90 -13.99 -32.00
N PRO A 208 1.49 -12.83 -31.43
CA PRO A 208 1.33 -12.66 -30.00
C PRO A 208 0.42 -13.72 -29.38
N GLN A 209 0.73 -14.13 -28.15
CA GLN A 209 -0.05 -15.08 -27.36
C GLN A 209 -0.46 -14.45 -26.04
N ASP A 210 -1.56 -14.92 -25.48
CA ASP A 210 -2.08 -14.53 -24.16
C ASP A 210 -2.17 -13.01 -24.03
N VAL A 211 -2.78 -12.39 -25.05
CA VAL A 211 -2.93 -10.94 -25.14
C VAL A 211 -4.14 -10.51 -24.33
N GLU A 212 -3.91 -9.68 -23.32
CA GLU A 212 -4.94 -9.16 -22.43
C GLU A 212 -5.09 -7.65 -22.62
N LEU A 213 -6.31 -7.19 -22.91
CA LEU A 213 -6.67 -5.77 -22.99
C LEU A 213 -7.47 -5.33 -21.76
N ILE A 214 -7.31 -4.09 -21.33
CA ILE A 214 -8.08 -3.56 -20.21
C ILE A 214 -8.44 -2.08 -20.30
N GLY A 215 -9.62 -1.75 -19.75
CA GLY A 215 -10.04 -0.41 -19.39
C GLY A 215 -9.97 -0.07 -17.90
N ASN A 216 -10.98 0.66 -17.44
CA ASN A 216 -11.10 1.16 -16.08
C ASN A 216 -12.06 0.34 -15.19
N GLU A 217 -12.29 -0.93 -15.53
CA GLU A 217 -13.14 -1.83 -14.76
C GLU A 217 -12.56 -2.17 -13.38
N ARG A 218 -13.38 -2.79 -12.51
CA ARG A 218 -13.03 -3.18 -11.12
C ARG A 218 -13.21 -4.69 -10.97
N PRO A 219 -12.17 -5.51 -10.69
CA PRO A 219 -12.37 -6.94 -10.43
C PRO A 219 -13.17 -7.21 -9.16
N VAL A 220 -13.10 -6.28 -8.20
CA VAL A 220 -13.87 -6.29 -6.96
C VAL A 220 -14.42 -4.89 -6.70
N TYR A 221 -15.72 -4.81 -6.42
CA TYR A 221 -16.38 -3.56 -6.03
C TYR A 221 -17.19 -3.75 -4.74
N MET A 222 -16.84 -2.99 -3.72
CA MET A 222 -17.49 -2.94 -2.41
C MET A 222 -18.03 -1.54 -2.14
N LYS A 223 -19.27 -1.46 -1.66
CA LYS A 223 -19.91 -0.25 -1.13
C LYS A 223 -21.03 -0.67 -0.20
N ASN A 224 -21.15 -0.07 0.98
CA ASN A 224 -22.09 -0.54 2.00
C ASN A 224 -21.91 -2.04 2.27
N ALA A 225 -20.64 -2.45 2.38
CA ALA A 225 -20.23 -3.83 2.58
C ALA A 225 -19.69 -4.03 3.99
N HIS A 226 -20.10 -5.11 4.67
CA HIS A 226 -19.70 -5.35 6.06
C HIS A 226 -19.30 -6.80 6.30
N TYR A 227 -18.25 -7.02 7.09
CA TYR A 227 -17.74 -8.36 7.47
C TYR A 227 -17.50 -9.25 6.25
N VAL A 228 -16.61 -8.80 5.36
CA VAL A 228 -16.25 -9.51 4.13
C VAL A 228 -14.79 -9.89 4.16
N THR A 229 -14.48 -11.14 3.80
CA THR A 229 -13.11 -11.62 3.56
C THR A 229 -12.96 -12.06 2.11
N ILE A 230 -11.93 -11.56 1.44
CA ILE A 230 -11.49 -12.02 0.11
C ILE A 230 -10.07 -12.55 0.24
N GLU A 231 -9.88 -13.82 -0.08
CA GLU A 231 -8.58 -14.47 0.09
C GLU A 231 -8.21 -15.44 -1.02
N ASN A 232 -6.91 -15.68 -1.18
CA ASN A 232 -6.39 -16.75 -2.05
C ASN A 232 -6.77 -16.61 -3.55
N LEU A 233 -7.04 -15.41 -4.04
CA LEU A 233 -7.38 -15.14 -5.46
C LEU A 233 -6.24 -14.47 -6.24
N ASP A 234 -6.27 -14.59 -7.57
CA ASP A 234 -5.51 -13.75 -8.50
C ASP A 234 -6.47 -12.76 -9.17
N LEU A 235 -6.49 -11.53 -8.68
CA LEU A 235 -7.35 -10.44 -9.11
C LEU A 235 -6.62 -9.61 -10.16
N LYS A 236 -7.13 -9.63 -11.40
CA LYS A 236 -6.47 -9.00 -12.53
C LYS A 236 -7.19 -7.78 -13.07
N GLY A 237 -6.37 -6.82 -13.45
CA GLY A 237 -6.70 -5.86 -14.47
C GLY A 237 -7.16 -4.49 -13.97
N GLY A 238 -8.08 -4.49 -13.01
CA GLY A 238 -8.67 -3.25 -12.50
C GLY A 238 -8.16 -2.88 -11.12
N VAL A 239 -8.94 -2.05 -10.43
CA VAL A 239 -8.71 -1.65 -9.04
C VAL A 239 -9.62 -2.47 -8.11
N VAL A 240 -9.06 -3.05 -7.05
CA VAL A 240 -9.88 -3.55 -5.92
C VAL A 240 -10.43 -2.35 -5.18
N TYR A 241 -11.74 -2.13 -5.29
CA TYR A 241 -12.36 -0.86 -4.93
C TYR A 241 -13.29 -1.00 -3.72
N ILE A 242 -13.02 -0.22 -2.67
CA ILE A 242 -13.74 -0.23 -1.40
C ILE A 242 -14.28 1.16 -1.12
N ASP A 243 -15.59 1.32 -1.17
CA ASP A 243 -16.26 2.60 -0.99
C ASP A 243 -16.99 2.67 0.35
N ALA A 244 -17.05 3.88 0.90
CA ALA A 244 -17.80 4.18 2.10
C ALA A 244 -19.32 4.16 1.84
N PRO A 245 -20.13 3.87 2.87
CA PRO A 245 -19.72 3.25 4.13
C PRO A 245 -19.31 1.80 3.90
N SER A 246 -18.30 1.29 4.59
CA SER A 246 -18.03 -0.16 4.64
C SER A 246 -17.30 -0.47 5.95
N SER A 247 -17.37 -1.69 6.48
CA SER A 247 -16.53 -2.03 7.63
C SER A 247 -16.16 -3.50 7.77
N HIS A 248 -15.11 -3.79 8.52
CA HIS A 248 -14.64 -5.15 8.77
C HIS A 248 -14.36 -5.90 7.45
N ILE A 249 -13.54 -5.28 6.60
CA ILE A 249 -13.17 -5.82 5.31
C ILE A 249 -11.77 -6.41 5.41
N THR A 250 -11.58 -7.62 4.90
CA THR A 250 -10.29 -8.31 4.87
C THR A 250 -9.92 -8.70 3.44
N ILE A 251 -8.75 -8.27 2.98
CA ILE A 251 -8.13 -8.65 1.71
C ILE A 251 -6.81 -9.37 2.06
N ASP A 252 -6.83 -10.70 2.04
CA ASP A 252 -5.71 -11.51 2.53
C ASP A 252 -5.15 -12.48 1.49
N ASN A 253 -3.82 -12.57 1.37
CA ASN A 253 -3.16 -13.56 0.52
C ASN A 253 -3.71 -13.58 -0.92
N ASN A 254 -3.89 -12.43 -1.53
CA ASN A 254 -4.26 -12.31 -2.95
C ASN A 254 -3.04 -11.92 -3.80
N THR A 255 -3.12 -12.19 -5.09
CA THR A 255 -2.27 -11.55 -6.09
C THR A 255 -3.14 -10.51 -6.79
N ILE A 256 -2.80 -9.23 -6.72
CA ILE A 256 -3.52 -8.13 -7.34
C ILE A 256 -2.60 -7.54 -8.39
N ARG A 257 -2.93 -7.70 -9.67
CA ARG A 257 -1.98 -7.38 -10.73
C ARG A 257 -2.56 -6.89 -12.02
N GLN A 258 -1.68 -6.41 -12.90
CA GLN A 258 -2.02 -5.88 -14.23
C GLN A 258 -3.02 -4.71 -14.13
N ALA A 259 -2.95 -3.94 -13.05
CA ALA A 259 -3.92 -2.91 -12.73
C ALA A 259 -3.87 -1.72 -13.71
N TYR A 260 -5.01 -1.17 -14.09
CA TYR A 260 -5.06 0.05 -14.91
C TYR A 260 -4.46 1.27 -14.19
N GLU A 261 -4.84 1.50 -12.92
CA GLU A 261 -4.46 2.69 -12.14
C GLU A 261 -3.81 2.30 -10.81
N HIS A 262 -4.63 1.95 -9.81
CA HIS A 262 -4.22 1.55 -8.46
C HIS A 262 -4.34 0.02 -8.24
N GLY A 263 -3.65 -0.53 -7.25
CA GLY A 263 -3.89 -1.91 -6.81
C GLY A 263 -5.18 -2.03 -6.00
N ILE A 264 -5.18 -1.42 -4.81
CA ILE A 264 -6.35 -1.32 -3.92
C ILE A 264 -6.65 0.16 -3.68
N ARG A 265 -7.92 0.55 -3.74
CA ARG A 265 -8.36 1.91 -3.39
C ARG A 265 -9.53 1.87 -2.42
N VAL A 266 -9.39 2.63 -1.34
CA VAL A 266 -10.40 2.82 -0.30
C VAL A 266 -10.72 4.30 -0.21
N LEU A 267 -11.99 4.66 -0.31
CA LEU A 267 -12.40 6.06 -0.35
C LEU A 267 -13.88 6.26 0.02
N ASN A 268 -14.31 7.52 0.04
CA ASN A 268 -15.72 7.90 -0.02
C ASN A 268 -16.03 8.59 -1.36
N GLU A 269 -16.44 7.80 -2.36
CA GLU A 269 -16.65 8.25 -3.74
C GLU A 269 -17.78 9.28 -3.83
N ASP A 270 -18.86 9.11 -3.06
CA ASP A 270 -20.02 10.00 -3.08
C ASP A 270 -19.67 11.42 -2.63
N ALA A 271 -18.83 11.55 -1.61
CA ALA A 271 -18.38 12.84 -1.11
C ALA A 271 -17.29 13.47 -1.98
N LEU A 272 -16.39 12.66 -2.54
CA LEU A 272 -15.25 13.18 -3.28
C LEU A 272 -15.56 13.49 -4.74
N THR A 273 -16.37 12.68 -5.42
CA THR A 273 -16.56 12.75 -6.88
C THR A 273 -16.87 14.16 -7.41
N VAL A 274 -16.20 14.56 -8.50
CA VAL A 274 -16.43 15.84 -9.18
C VAL A 274 -17.87 15.99 -9.67
N ARG A 275 -18.58 14.88 -9.86
CA ARG A 275 -20.00 14.84 -10.25
C ARG A 275 -20.94 15.27 -9.11
N ASN A 276 -20.45 15.31 -7.88
CA ASN A 276 -21.18 15.80 -6.71
C ASN A 276 -20.49 17.07 -6.17
N PRO A 277 -20.77 18.26 -6.73
CA PRO A 277 -20.11 19.49 -6.29
C PRO A 277 -20.53 19.92 -4.88
N ASN A 278 -21.68 19.44 -4.36
CA ASN A 278 -22.24 19.85 -3.07
C ASN A 278 -22.67 18.64 -2.21
N PRO A 279 -21.73 17.85 -1.66
CA PRO A 279 -22.10 16.69 -0.84
C PRO A 279 -22.79 17.10 0.47
N THR A 280 -23.79 16.31 0.87
CA THR A 280 -24.51 16.50 2.14
C THR A 280 -23.61 16.17 3.33
N GLN A 281 -23.97 16.62 4.54
CA GLN A 281 -23.21 16.25 5.75
C GLN A 281 -23.18 14.72 5.95
N GLN A 282 -24.32 14.07 5.77
CA GLN A 282 -24.42 12.61 5.84
C GLN A 282 -23.46 11.90 4.88
N GLN A 283 -23.24 12.44 3.68
CA GLN A 283 -22.29 11.88 2.72
C GLN A 283 -20.85 12.06 3.20
N TRP A 284 -20.49 13.21 3.77
CA TRP A 284 -19.16 13.43 4.35
C TRP A 284 -18.88 12.54 5.56
N ASP A 285 -19.92 12.19 6.33
CA ASP A 285 -19.81 11.38 7.54
C ASP A 285 -19.65 9.87 7.25
N GLN A 286 -19.76 9.42 6.00
CA GLN A 286 -19.53 8.01 5.65
C GLN A 286 -18.03 7.71 5.60
N TYR A 287 -17.63 6.58 6.16
CA TYR A 287 -16.24 6.10 6.15
C TYR A 287 -16.16 4.57 6.00
N VAL A 288 -14.98 4.11 5.64
CA VAL A 288 -14.58 2.71 5.71
C VAL A 288 -13.84 2.46 7.03
N SER A 289 -14.26 1.47 7.82
CA SER A 289 -13.58 1.15 9.07
C SER A 289 -13.13 -0.29 9.20
N ASP A 290 -12.11 -0.51 10.03
CA ASP A 290 -11.61 -1.85 10.36
C ASP A 290 -11.21 -2.63 9.09
N ILE A 291 -10.42 -1.98 8.22
CA ILE A 291 -9.87 -2.57 7.00
C ILE A 291 -8.59 -3.36 7.31
N THR A 292 -8.48 -4.58 6.80
CA THR A 292 -7.28 -5.42 6.91
C THR A 292 -6.81 -5.80 5.51
N ILE A 293 -5.60 -5.43 5.14
CA ILE A 293 -4.96 -5.74 3.85
C ILE A 293 -3.64 -6.45 4.16
N THR A 294 -3.62 -7.77 4.02
CA THR A 294 -2.49 -8.57 4.48
C THR A 294 -1.99 -9.59 3.47
N ASN A 295 -0.68 -9.84 3.48
CA ASN A 295 -0.05 -10.95 2.75
C ASN A 295 -0.29 -10.92 1.22
N ASN A 296 -0.60 -9.76 0.64
CA ASN A 296 -0.90 -9.65 -0.79
C ASN A 296 0.37 -9.38 -1.60
N VAL A 297 0.41 -9.88 -2.83
CA VAL A 297 1.33 -9.40 -3.87
C VAL A 297 0.57 -8.41 -4.75
N ILE A 298 0.95 -7.14 -4.70
CA ILE A 298 0.30 -6.04 -5.41
C ILE A 298 1.29 -5.48 -6.43
N ASP A 299 1.05 -5.75 -7.70
CA ASP A 299 2.00 -5.47 -8.77
C ASP A 299 1.28 -4.93 -10.00
N LYS A 300 1.48 -3.66 -10.35
CA LYS A 300 0.89 -3.09 -11.58
C LYS A 300 1.40 -3.76 -12.85
N VAL A 301 2.52 -4.49 -12.76
CA VAL A 301 3.24 -5.17 -13.84
C VAL A 301 3.67 -4.19 -14.92
N TRP A 302 4.45 -3.18 -14.54
CA TRP A 302 5.06 -2.30 -15.53
C TRP A 302 6.34 -2.88 -16.12
N SER A 303 6.43 -2.81 -17.44
CA SER A 303 7.68 -2.90 -18.16
C SER A 303 8.40 -1.55 -18.16
N GLN A 304 9.71 -1.61 -18.34
CA GLN A 304 10.55 -0.43 -18.50
C GLN A 304 10.06 0.42 -19.70
N GLU A 305 9.66 -0.25 -20.78
CA GLU A 305 9.26 0.37 -22.03
C GLU A 305 7.92 1.12 -21.92
N GLU A 306 6.94 0.59 -21.19
CA GLU A 306 5.68 1.33 -20.96
C GLU A 306 5.92 2.59 -20.11
N ASN A 307 6.87 2.54 -19.18
CA ASN A 307 7.14 3.62 -18.25
C ASN A 307 8.10 4.70 -18.83
N HIS A 308 9.19 4.33 -19.49
CA HIS A 308 10.33 5.24 -19.81
C HIS A 308 10.10 6.17 -21.00
N THR A 309 9.13 5.85 -21.86
CA THR A 309 8.99 6.41 -23.22
C THR A 309 8.42 7.83 -23.30
N ASN A 310 7.96 8.40 -22.18
CA ASN A 310 7.64 9.83 -22.08
C ASN A 310 7.86 10.36 -20.65
N PRO A 311 8.96 11.08 -20.39
CA PRO A 311 9.27 11.59 -19.05
C PRO A 311 8.25 12.64 -18.57
N ASN A 312 7.49 13.27 -19.47
CA ASN A 312 6.53 14.32 -19.15
C ASN A 312 5.10 13.79 -18.91
N LYS A 313 4.83 12.50 -19.14
CA LYS A 313 3.50 11.94 -18.88
C LYS A 313 3.43 11.43 -17.45
N SER A 314 2.48 11.97 -16.69
CA SER A 314 2.11 11.43 -15.38
C SER A 314 1.46 10.06 -15.59
N TYR A 315 2.14 9.01 -15.14
CA TYR A 315 1.54 7.70 -15.04
C TYR A 315 1.16 7.50 -13.57
N GLY A 316 -0.09 7.82 -13.24
CA GLY A 316 -0.54 7.79 -11.85
C GLY A 316 -0.74 6.38 -11.28
N GLY A 317 -1.14 6.34 -10.02
CA GLY A 317 -1.59 5.13 -9.35
C GLY A 317 -0.76 4.78 -8.13
N GLU A 318 -1.45 4.23 -7.14
CA GLU A 318 -0.87 3.76 -5.88
C GLU A 318 -0.99 2.24 -5.80
N GLY A 319 -0.07 1.58 -5.11
CA GLY A 319 -0.27 0.17 -4.73
C GLY A 319 -1.51 0.00 -3.85
N ILE A 320 -1.51 0.66 -2.70
CA ILE A 320 -2.65 0.77 -1.79
C ILE A 320 -2.94 2.24 -1.54
N PHE A 321 -4.16 2.67 -1.86
CA PHE A 321 -4.59 4.06 -1.66
C PHE A 321 -5.72 4.13 -0.65
N LEU A 322 -5.44 4.65 0.55
CA LEU A 322 -6.47 5.06 1.50
C LEU A 322 -6.70 6.55 1.30
N GLN A 323 -7.73 6.88 0.53
CA GLN A 323 -8.06 8.23 0.09
C GLN A 323 -9.33 8.72 0.78
N ASP A 324 -9.16 9.47 1.87
CA ASP A 324 -10.22 9.97 2.73
C ASP A 324 -11.11 8.89 3.38
N ALA A 325 -11.72 9.29 4.50
CA ALA A 325 -12.76 8.57 5.20
C ALA A 325 -12.39 7.12 5.53
N VAL A 326 -11.20 6.91 6.08
CA VAL A 326 -10.77 5.62 6.62
C VAL A 326 -10.52 5.73 8.10
N GLU A 327 -11.05 4.77 8.86
CA GLU A 327 -11.03 4.76 10.30
C GLU A 327 -10.61 3.39 10.83
N ARG A 328 -9.39 3.30 11.36
CA ARG A 328 -8.71 2.06 11.76
C ARG A 328 -8.43 1.12 10.60
N GLY A 329 -7.19 0.69 10.50
CA GLY A 329 -6.81 -0.32 9.53
C GLY A 329 -5.45 -0.96 9.81
N LEU A 330 -5.22 -2.11 9.21
CA LEU A 330 -3.95 -2.83 9.21
C LEU A 330 -3.54 -3.14 7.77
N ILE A 331 -2.38 -2.65 7.37
CA ILE A 331 -1.73 -2.99 6.10
C ILE A 331 -0.44 -3.72 6.45
N SER A 332 -0.41 -5.05 6.31
CA SER A 332 0.75 -5.82 6.78
C SER A 332 1.18 -7.00 5.92
N GLY A 333 2.49 -7.18 5.76
CA GLY A 333 3.05 -8.35 5.06
C GLY A 333 2.83 -8.34 3.54
N ASN A 334 2.54 -7.17 2.94
CA ASN A 334 2.32 -7.07 1.50
C ASN A 334 3.64 -6.84 0.75
N THR A 335 3.72 -7.34 -0.48
CA THR A 335 4.76 -6.98 -1.45
C THR A 335 4.15 -6.06 -2.51
N ILE A 336 4.69 -4.86 -2.68
CA ILE A 336 4.11 -3.82 -3.53
C ILE A 336 5.16 -3.28 -4.51
N ARG A 337 4.86 -3.30 -5.82
CA ARG A 337 5.81 -2.83 -6.84
C ARG A 337 5.18 -2.31 -8.13
N ASN A 338 5.99 -1.60 -8.91
CA ASN A 338 5.68 -1.14 -10.27
C ASN A 338 4.57 -0.09 -10.38
N PHE A 339 4.32 0.73 -9.35
CA PHE A 339 3.35 1.83 -9.41
C PHE A 339 4.02 3.15 -9.76
N GLY A 340 3.27 4.10 -10.34
CA GLY A 340 3.85 5.34 -10.90
C GLY A 340 3.67 6.58 -10.08
N HIS A 341 3.16 6.42 -8.87
CA HIS A 341 3.16 7.46 -7.88
C HIS A 341 3.64 6.92 -6.54
N GLY A 342 2.87 6.13 -5.80
CA GLY A 342 3.30 5.59 -4.51
C GLY A 342 3.00 4.11 -4.28
N GLY A 343 3.68 3.53 -3.29
CA GLY A 343 3.40 2.18 -2.82
C GLY A 343 2.16 2.13 -1.93
N ILE A 344 2.21 2.84 -0.80
CA ILE A 344 1.11 2.93 0.17
C ILE A 344 0.84 4.39 0.50
N SER A 345 -0.37 4.88 0.22
CA SER A 345 -0.71 6.29 0.42
C SER A 345 -1.91 6.45 1.35
N LEU A 346 -1.74 7.30 2.37
CA LEU A 346 -2.72 7.73 3.36
C LEU A 346 -2.98 9.22 3.15
N ASP A 347 -3.97 9.52 2.33
CA ASP A 347 -4.18 10.89 1.89
C ASP A 347 -5.58 11.39 2.23
N THR A 348 -5.63 12.65 2.63
CA THR A 348 -6.84 13.44 2.46
C THR A 348 -6.78 14.08 1.08
N SER A 349 -7.73 13.78 0.17
CA SER A 349 -7.60 14.08 -1.27
C SER A 349 -7.24 15.54 -1.55
N LEU A 350 -6.05 15.73 -2.13
CA LEU A 350 -5.43 17.03 -2.38
C LEU A 350 -6.21 17.97 -3.32
N TRP A 351 -7.22 17.46 -4.02
CA TRP A 351 -8.04 18.23 -4.98
C TRP A 351 -9.55 18.09 -4.76
N MET A 352 -9.96 17.23 -3.81
CA MET A 352 -11.36 16.84 -3.60
C MET A 352 -11.77 16.86 -2.12
N GLY A 353 -10.82 17.07 -1.21
CA GLY A 353 -11.06 17.24 0.21
C GLY A 353 -11.50 18.66 0.59
N THR A 354 -12.12 18.77 1.76
CA THR A 354 -12.49 20.02 2.43
C THR A 354 -12.26 19.86 3.93
N ASN A 355 -12.46 20.92 4.72
CA ASN A 355 -12.48 20.81 6.19
C ASN A 355 -13.57 19.84 6.74
N ARG A 356 -14.59 19.48 5.94
CA ARG A 356 -15.64 18.52 6.28
C ARG A 356 -15.25 17.08 6.00
N THR A 357 -14.17 16.83 5.27
CA THR A 357 -13.72 15.46 5.02
C THR A 357 -13.39 14.77 6.35
N HIS A 358 -13.76 13.50 6.48
CA HIS A 358 -13.43 12.70 7.66
C HIS A 358 -11.91 12.62 7.84
N GLY A 359 -11.20 12.14 6.82
CA GLY A 359 -9.75 11.94 6.85
C GLY A 359 -9.33 10.48 6.95
N VAL A 360 -8.05 10.21 7.21
CA VAL A 360 -7.46 8.87 7.36
C VAL A 360 -6.82 8.76 8.74
N HIS A 361 -7.39 7.88 9.57
CA HIS A 361 -7.03 7.79 10.98
C HIS A 361 -6.73 6.37 11.43
N ARG A 362 -5.76 6.26 12.36
CA ARG A 362 -5.50 5.03 13.13
C ARG A 362 -5.15 3.82 12.26
N VAL A 363 -4.45 4.05 11.16
CA VAL A 363 -3.96 2.98 10.28
C VAL A 363 -2.56 2.55 10.73
N VAL A 364 -2.34 1.24 10.86
CA VAL A 364 -1.03 0.63 11.06
C VAL A 364 -0.54 0.04 9.75
N ILE A 365 0.65 0.47 9.30
CA ILE A 365 1.35 -0.05 8.13
C ILE A 365 2.62 -0.72 8.62
N GLU A 366 2.70 -2.05 8.53
CA GLU A 366 3.87 -2.78 9.00
C GLU A 366 4.29 -3.99 8.19
N LEU A 367 5.57 -4.36 8.24
CA LEU A 367 6.08 -5.59 7.60
C LEU A 367 5.84 -5.66 6.08
N ASN A 368 5.67 -4.52 5.41
CA ASN A 368 5.52 -4.49 3.96
C ASN A 368 6.89 -4.36 3.29
N ASP A 369 7.00 -5.00 2.13
CA ASP A 369 8.10 -4.87 1.18
C ASP A 369 7.60 -4.01 0.01
N VAL A 370 8.20 -2.84 -0.16
CA VAL A 370 7.77 -1.88 -1.20
C VAL A 370 8.98 -1.40 -1.99
N SER A 371 8.89 -1.55 -3.32
CA SER A 371 9.90 -1.09 -4.25
C SER A 371 9.31 -0.55 -5.54
N SER A 372 10.07 0.25 -6.27
CA SER A 372 9.62 0.77 -7.57
C SER A 372 9.52 -0.30 -8.66
N GLY A 373 10.33 -1.37 -8.54
CA GLY A 373 10.55 -2.30 -9.64
C GLY A 373 11.09 -1.57 -10.88
N ASN A 374 10.32 -1.59 -11.96
CA ASN A 374 10.62 -0.89 -13.21
C ASN A 374 10.00 0.52 -13.29
N SER A 375 9.32 0.97 -12.24
CA SER A 375 8.81 2.35 -12.18
C SER A 375 9.96 3.34 -12.05
N ASP A 376 9.81 4.50 -12.70
CA ASP A 376 10.81 5.58 -12.69
C ASP A 376 10.48 6.63 -11.65
N TYR A 377 9.26 6.61 -11.15
CA TYR A 377 8.72 7.61 -10.26
C TYR A 377 7.78 6.89 -9.31
N MET A 378 8.36 6.40 -8.22
CA MET A 378 7.60 5.78 -7.15
C MET A 378 8.14 6.25 -5.80
N HIS A 379 7.22 6.73 -4.97
CA HIS A 379 7.37 6.90 -3.53
C HIS A 379 7.17 5.55 -2.84
N ALA A 380 7.88 5.27 -1.74
CA ALA A 380 7.58 4.07 -0.97
C ALA A 380 6.21 4.20 -0.27
N PHE A 381 5.95 5.38 0.32
CA PHE A 381 4.66 5.74 0.87
C PHE A 381 4.37 7.24 0.77
N GLY A 382 3.09 7.61 0.95
CA GLY A 382 2.66 8.99 1.15
C GLY A 382 1.76 9.10 2.37
N VAL A 383 2.02 10.06 3.25
CA VAL A 383 1.11 10.44 4.33
C VAL A 383 0.86 11.93 4.21
N ILE A 384 -0.31 12.31 3.72
CA ILE A 384 -0.61 13.70 3.38
C ILE A 384 -1.98 14.08 3.94
N GLY A 385 -2.10 15.25 4.58
CA GLY A 385 -3.34 15.63 5.24
C GLY A 385 -3.57 17.13 5.34
N LEU A 386 -4.83 17.51 5.13
CA LEU A 386 -5.37 18.77 5.64
C LEU A 386 -5.29 18.78 7.18
N PRO A 387 -5.36 19.97 7.80
CA PRO A 387 -5.31 20.07 9.26
C PRO A 387 -6.28 19.14 9.99
N GLY A 388 -5.74 18.26 10.83
CA GLY A 388 -6.46 17.27 11.63
C GLY A 388 -7.06 16.10 10.85
N LYS A 389 -6.73 15.91 9.56
CA LYS A 389 -7.38 14.92 8.69
C LYS A 389 -6.57 13.66 8.42
N THR A 390 -5.26 13.67 8.56
CA THR A 390 -4.46 12.45 8.42
C THR A 390 -3.67 12.23 9.70
N THR A 391 -4.24 11.49 10.65
CA THR A 391 -3.74 11.49 12.04
C THR A 391 -3.69 10.15 12.73
N HIS A 392 -2.81 10.02 13.73
CA HIS A 392 -2.67 8.84 14.57
C HIS A 392 -2.34 7.55 13.79
N ASN A 393 -1.66 7.69 12.66
CA ASN A 393 -1.21 6.57 11.84
C ASN A 393 0.19 6.11 12.28
N ILE A 394 0.47 4.82 12.11
CA ILE A 394 1.73 4.20 12.49
C ILE A 394 2.33 3.50 11.27
N ILE A 395 3.52 3.92 10.86
CA ILE A 395 4.29 3.33 9.78
C ILE A 395 5.54 2.72 10.41
N ARG A 396 5.60 1.39 10.51
CA ARG A 396 6.69 0.71 11.21
C ARG A 396 7.17 -0.57 10.57
N ARG A 397 8.42 -0.94 10.78
CA ARG A 397 8.92 -2.29 10.41
C ARG A 397 8.72 -2.64 8.93
N ASN A 398 8.70 -1.64 8.05
CA ASN A 398 8.60 -1.83 6.62
C ASN A 398 10.00 -1.82 5.99
N TYR A 399 10.13 -2.57 4.90
CA TYR A 399 11.30 -2.53 4.03
C TYR A 399 10.95 -1.75 2.77
N PHE A 400 11.46 -0.52 2.70
CA PHE A 400 11.27 0.40 1.60
C PHE A 400 12.57 0.46 0.81
N HIS A 401 12.57 0.00 -0.44
CA HIS A 401 13.84 -0.09 -1.17
C HIS A 401 13.71 0.15 -2.66
N ASP A 402 14.81 0.56 -3.29
CA ASP A 402 14.93 0.73 -4.73
C ASP A 402 13.78 1.58 -5.30
N PHE A 403 13.62 2.80 -4.79
CA PHE A 403 12.59 3.75 -5.24
C PHE A 403 13.23 5.10 -5.62
N GLN A 404 12.53 5.92 -6.40
CA GLN A 404 13.13 7.07 -7.09
C GLN A 404 12.64 8.44 -6.63
N ALA A 405 11.62 8.48 -5.78
CA ALA A 405 11.02 9.71 -5.29
C ALA A 405 10.75 9.64 -3.79
N THR A 406 10.84 10.79 -3.13
CA THR A 406 10.72 10.94 -1.67
C THR A 406 9.43 10.38 -1.09
N SER A 407 9.47 9.74 0.07
CA SER A 407 8.23 9.36 0.77
C SER A 407 7.72 10.52 1.62
N HIS A 408 6.45 10.89 1.46
CA HIS A 408 5.88 12.05 2.16
C HIS A 408 5.49 11.72 3.59
N VAL A 409 6.02 12.49 4.53
CA VAL A 409 5.81 12.37 5.98
C VAL A 409 5.05 13.59 6.48
N GLY A 410 3.72 13.53 6.46
CA GLY A 410 2.83 14.64 6.82
C GLY A 410 1.71 14.29 7.79
N GLY A 411 0.69 15.14 7.83
CA GLY A 411 -0.43 15.04 8.77
C GLY A 411 -0.05 15.42 10.20
N SER A 412 -0.80 14.94 11.19
CA SER A 412 -0.49 15.18 12.61
C SER A 412 -0.54 13.93 13.47
N ASP A 413 0.29 13.89 14.52
CA ASP A 413 0.31 12.81 15.51
C ASP A 413 0.59 11.42 14.89
N ASN A 414 1.38 11.38 13.81
CA ASN A 414 1.76 10.15 13.11
C ASN A 414 3.16 9.67 13.54
N LEU A 415 3.35 8.35 13.58
CA LEU A 415 4.57 7.68 14.04
C LEU A 415 5.23 6.92 12.89
N PHE A 416 6.53 7.14 12.68
CA PHE A 416 7.36 6.53 11.64
C PHE A 416 8.60 5.91 12.27
N TYR A 417 8.58 4.60 12.54
CA TYR A 417 9.67 3.98 13.29
C TYR A 417 10.07 2.57 12.87
N SER A 418 11.33 2.21 13.11
CA SER A 418 11.83 0.85 12.84
C SER A 418 11.67 0.42 11.39
N ASN A 419 11.62 1.36 10.45
CA ASN A 419 11.62 1.08 9.03
C ASN A 419 13.06 1.06 8.50
N ILE A 420 13.26 0.30 7.42
CA ILE A 420 14.53 0.26 6.68
C ILE A 420 14.28 0.87 5.30
N PHE A 421 15.11 1.85 4.94
CA PHE A 421 15.15 2.49 3.64
C PHE A 421 16.50 2.20 2.98
N ALA A 422 16.49 1.67 1.75
CA ALA A 422 17.72 1.33 1.03
C ALA A 422 17.62 1.53 -0.49
N GLY A 423 18.61 2.18 -1.10
CA GLY A 423 18.73 2.27 -2.56
C GLY A 423 17.81 3.31 -3.20
N VAL A 424 17.71 4.49 -2.58
CA VAL A 424 16.94 5.60 -3.15
C VAL A 424 17.75 6.24 -4.27
N THR A 425 17.22 6.24 -5.49
CA THR A 425 17.91 6.74 -6.68
C THR A 425 17.22 7.97 -7.26
N GLU A 426 17.90 8.73 -8.09
CA GLU A 426 17.29 9.88 -8.76
C GLU A 426 16.38 9.44 -9.91
N THR A 427 15.13 9.91 -9.87
CA THR A 427 14.20 9.71 -10.97
C THR A 427 14.69 10.37 -12.27
N PRO A 428 14.53 9.70 -13.43
CA PRO A 428 14.70 10.36 -14.73
C PRO A 428 13.58 11.35 -15.05
N ARG A 429 12.54 11.47 -14.20
CA ARG A 429 11.42 12.41 -14.35
C ARG A 429 11.77 13.83 -13.85
N PRO A 430 11.00 14.87 -14.22
CA PRO A 430 11.32 16.26 -13.86
C PRO A 430 11.38 16.57 -12.36
N THR A 431 10.57 15.91 -11.52
CA THR A 431 10.50 16.17 -10.08
C THR A 431 11.52 15.33 -9.32
N LYS A 432 12.76 15.82 -9.25
CA LYS A 432 13.91 15.11 -8.66
C LYS A 432 14.00 15.34 -7.15
N GLN A 433 13.50 14.38 -6.38
CA GLN A 433 13.57 14.35 -4.91
C GLN A 433 14.00 12.96 -4.43
N PRO A 434 15.27 12.56 -4.64
CA PRO A 434 15.77 11.23 -4.29
C PRO A 434 16.08 11.10 -2.79
N TYR A 435 15.10 11.47 -1.96
CA TYR A 435 15.20 11.39 -0.52
C TYR A 435 14.50 10.13 -0.02
N ALA A 436 14.88 9.59 1.14
CA ALA A 436 14.08 8.53 1.72
C ALA A 436 12.73 9.07 2.22
N MET A 437 12.78 10.22 2.90
CA MET A 437 11.61 10.88 3.47
C MET A 437 11.68 12.41 3.35
N ASP A 438 10.53 13.05 3.20
CA ASP A 438 10.37 14.50 3.37
C ASP A 438 9.19 14.86 4.27
N VAL A 439 9.44 15.80 5.19
CA VAL A 439 8.43 16.52 5.96
C VAL A 439 8.25 17.86 5.28
N ALA A 440 7.43 17.89 4.23
CA ALA A 440 7.38 19.03 3.33
C ALA A 440 5.97 19.37 2.84
N PRO A 441 5.06 19.84 3.71
CA PRO A 441 3.70 20.18 3.31
C PRO A 441 3.66 21.40 2.38
N TRP A 442 2.70 21.40 1.45
CA TRP A 442 2.46 22.47 0.47
C TRP A 442 0.98 22.88 0.44
N PRO A 443 0.63 24.06 -0.10
CA PRO A 443 -0.76 24.49 -0.14
C PRO A 443 -1.51 23.83 -1.31
N VAL A 444 -2.74 23.37 -1.05
CA VAL A 444 -3.59 22.68 -2.04
C VAL A 444 -4.98 23.31 -2.15
N PRO A 445 -5.61 23.33 -3.34
CA PRO A 445 -6.96 23.87 -3.47
C PRO A 445 -8.01 22.96 -2.82
N GLU A 446 -8.98 23.54 -2.13
CA GLU A 446 -10.14 22.78 -1.63
C GLU A 446 -11.12 22.45 -2.76
N LYS A 447 -11.92 21.38 -2.57
CA LYS A 447 -12.95 20.98 -3.55
C LYS A 447 -13.88 22.15 -3.91
N GLY A 448 -13.97 22.45 -5.20
CA GLY A 448 -14.84 23.52 -5.72
C GLY A 448 -14.32 24.93 -5.45
N SER A 449 -13.09 25.07 -4.98
CA SER A 449 -12.45 26.34 -4.65
C SER A 449 -11.14 26.51 -5.40
N THR A 450 -10.81 27.75 -5.78
CA THR A 450 -9.47 28.13 -6.26
C THR A 450 -8.57 28.59 -5.12
N ASN A 451 -9.13 28.82 -3.93
CA ASN A 451 -8.35 29.15 -2.74
C ASN A 451 -7.59 27.92 -2.26
N LYS A 452 -6.32 28.13 -1.91
CA LYS A 452 -5.47 27.07 -1.38
C LYS A 452 -5.46 27.08 0.13
N THR A 453 -5.55 25.89 0.71
CA THR A 453 -5.40 25.61 2.13
C THR A 453 -4.03 24.97 2.37
N ASP A 454 -3.32 25.45 3.38
CA ASP A 454 -2.01 24.91 3.76
C ASP A 454 -2.18 23.50 4.38
N LEU A 455 -1.37 22.54 3.92
CA LEU A 455 -1.29 21.20 4.52
C LEU A 455 -0.50 21.26 5.84
N GLU A 456 -0.63 20.23 6.68
CA GLU A 456 0.08 20.18 7.96
C GLU A 456 1.10 19.04 8.07
N SER A 457 2.11 19.27 8.92
CA SER A 457 3.08 18.27 9.35
C SER A 457 3.46 18.59 10.80
N GLN A 458 2.73 18.00 11.75
CA GLN A 458 2.82 18.39 13.17
C GLN A 458 2.92 17.17 14.08
N ASN A 459 3.67 17.29 15.19
CA ASN A 459 3.74 16.24 16.21
C ASN A 459 4.16 14.87 15.62
N LEU A 460 5.16 14.89 14.75
CA LEU A 460 5.60 13.69 14.03
C LEU A 460 6.82 13.08 14.72
N PHE A 461 6.85 11.76 14.78
CA PHE A 461 8.00 11.01 15.29
C PHE A 461 8.62 10.19 14.16
N ILE A 462 9.87 10.50 13.83
CA ILE A 462 10.71 9.74 12.90
C ILE A 462 11.83 9.13 13.74
N VAL A 463 11.62 7.91 14.22
CA VAL A 463 12.42 7.33 15.31
C VAL A 463 12.95 5.94 14.96
N ASN A 464 14.22 5.65 15.26
CA ASN A 464 14.76 4.30 15.09
C ASN A 464 14.59 3.75 13.67
N ASN A 465 14.80 4.56 12.62
CA ASN A 465 14.84 4.06 11.25
C ASN A 465 16.30 3.85 10.79
N THR A 466 16.53 2.92 9.88
CA THR A 466 17.81 2.79 9.16
C THR A 466 17.61 3.29 7.73
N ILE A 467 18.38 4.30 7.33
CA ILE A 467 18.26 4.95 6.03
C ILE A 467 19.64 4.97 5.38
N VAL A 468 19.80 4.21 4.30
CA VAL A 468 21.07 4.06 3.59
C VAL A 468 20.92 4.14 2.08
N ASP A 469 22.01 4.43 1.39
CA ASP A 469 22.09 4.49 -0.08
C ASP A 469 21.07 5.47 -0.69
N THR A 470 21.17 6.75 -0.36
CA THR A 470 20.27 7.80 -0.92
C THR A 470 21.01 8.69 -1.91
N ALA A 471 20.46 8.88 -3.12
CA ALA A 471 21.07 9.76 -4.12
C ALA A 471 20.94 11.28 -3.81
N GLY A 472 20.12 11.63 -2.81
CA GLY A 472 20.05 12.95 -2.18
C GLY A 472 20.09 12.84 -0.65
N TYR A 473 19.35 13.71 0.05
CA TYR A 473 19.22 13.67 1.51
C TYR A 473 18.57 12.37 1.99
N ALA A 474 18.88 11.92 3.20
CA ALA A 474 18.08 10.87 3.84
C ALA A 474 16.73 11.43 4.27
N ILE A 475 16.74 12.60 4.94
CA ILE A 475 15.54 13.28 5.42
C ILE A 475 15.60 14.76 5.03
N GLU A 476 14.55 15.25 4.37
CA GLU A 476 14.30 16.68 4.19
C GLU A 476 13.18 17.16 5.12
N VAL A 477 13.33 18.34 5.72
CA VAL A 477 12.26 19.07 6.41
C VAL A 477 12.19 20.46 5.82
N ARG A 478 11.03 20.80 5.27
CA ARG A 478 10.78 22.07 4.60
C ARG A 478 9.34 22.51 4.83
N ASP A 479 9.08 23.81 4.76
CA ASP A 479 7.71 24.34 4.82
C ASP A 479 7.39 25.03 3.49
N TYR A 480 6.71 24.33 2.57
CA TYR A 480 6.29 24.89 1.27
C TYR A 480 4.99 25.69 1.36
N ASN A 481 4.32 25.71 2.52
CA ASN A 481 3.07 26.43 2.71
C ASN A 481 3.22 27.94 2.50
N ASN A 482 2.09 28.57 2.18
CA ASN A 482 2.00 30.02 2.07
C ASN A 482 2.22 30.65 3.45
N THR A 483 1.57 30.09 4.47
CA THR A 483 1.74 30.50 5.87
C THR A 483 2.71 29.56 6.57
N LYS A 484 3.82 30.09 7.07
CA LYS A 484 4.82 29.29 7.80
C LYS A 484 4.33 28.93 9.19
N GLY A 485 4.75 27.76 9.69
CA GLY A 485 4.49 27.30 11.05
C GLY A 485 3.61 26.06 11.15
N ASN A 486 3.22 25.49 10.01
CA ASN A 486 2.50 24.21 9.94
C ASN A 486 3.44 23.00 9.95
N VAL A 487 4.77 23.24 9.97
CA VAL A 487 5.82 22.25 10.20
C VAL A 487 6.41 22.49 11.59
N LYS A 488 6.00 21.70 12.58
CA LYS A 488 6.42 21.88 13.99
C LYS A 488 6.31 20.60 14.80
N ASN A 489 7.03 20.55 15.92
CA ASN A 489 7.09 19.41 16.84
C ASN A 489 7.48 18.12 16.12
N ILE A 490 8.52 18.20 15.29
CA ILE A 490 9.07 17.02 14.60
C ILE A 490 10.22 16.47 15.43
N THR A 491 10.11 15.21 15.81
CA THR A 491 11.16 14.46 16.51
C THR A 491 11.86 13.55 15.51
N ILE A 492 13.14 13.79 15.26
CA ILE A 492 14.02 12.95 14.44
C ILE A 492 15.07 12.36 15.38
N ALA A 493 14.90 11.11 15.78
CA ALA A 493 15.71 10.53 16.84
C ALA A 493 16.11 9.08 16.63
N ASN A 494 17.26 8.68 17.18
CA ASN A 494 17.75 7.30 17.10
C ASN A 494 17.81 6.74 15.67
N ASN A 495 17.83 7.57 14.62
CA ASN A 495 17.92 7.08 13.25
C ASN A 495 19.38 6.82 12.89
N LEU A 496 19.64 5.76 12.12
CA LEU A 496 20.92 5.50 11.49
C LEU A 496 20.82 5.98 10.04
N ILE A 497 21.59 7.00 9.69
CA ILE A 497 21.59 7.67 8.39
C ILE A 497 22.97 7.51 7.77
N GLY A 498 23.08 6.90 6.59
CA GLY A 498 24.39 6.75 5.96
C GLY A 498 24.37 6.60 4.45
N GLN A 499 25.56 6.67 3.84
CA GLN A 499 25.77 6.50 2.41
C GLN A 499 24.84 7.38 1.56
N TYR A 500 24.80 8.68 1.89
CA TYR A 500 24.04 9.68 1.16
C TYR A 500 24.97 10.36 0.13
N VAL A 501 24.59 10.28 -1.14
CA VAL A 501 25.46 10.66 -2.26
C VAL A 501 25.68 12.17 -2.29
N ASN A 502 26.96 12.55 -2.44
CA ASN A 502 27.37 13.90 -2.81
C ASN A 502 27.26 14.10 -4.33
N ASN A 503 26.04 14.41 -4.80
CA ASN A 503 25.78 14.77 -6.20
C ASN A 503 25.71 16.30 -6.35
N THR A 504 26.06 16.82 -7.53
CA THR A 504 26.14 18.27 -7.82
C THR A 504 24.84 19.05 -7.61
N GLY A 505 23.70 18.36 -7.46
CA GLY A 505 22.38 18.96 -7.22
C GLY A 505 21.99 19.14 -5.75
N TYR A 506 22.67 18.49 -4.81
CA TYR A 506 22.28 18.44 -3.39
C TYR A 506 23.45 18.77 -2.46
N LEU A 507 23.16 19.22 -1.25
CA LEU A 507 24.18 19.37 -0.21
C LEU A 507 24.68 17.98 0.25
N PRO A 508 25.96 17.81 0.59
CA PRO A 508 26.53 16.52 0.99
C PRO A 508 26.20 16.18 2.45
N VAL A 509 24.92 16.11 2.78
CA VAL A 509 24.40 15.93 4.14
C VAL A 509 23.27 14.91 4.17
N GLY A 510 23.16 14.17 5.28
CA GLY A 510 22.07 13.22 5.48
C GLY A 510 20.76 13.91 5.87
N LEU A 511 20.84 14.99 6.65
CA LEU A 511 19.67 15.71 7.17
C LEU A 511 19.63 17.15 6.64
N ASN A 512 18.53 17.52 5.99
CA ASN A 512 18.32 18.87 5.48
C ASN A 512 17.08 19.52 6.12
N ILE A 513 17.27 20.39 7.11
CA ILE A 513 16.18 21.20 7.69
C ILE A 513 16.33 22.63 7.18
N SER A 514 15.36 23.10 6.42
CA SER A 514 15.43 24.39 5.73
C SER A 514 15.16 25.58 6.66
N SER A 515 15.68 26.78 6.32
CA SER A 515 15.51 27.99 7.14
C SER A 515 14.09 28.53 7.18
N GLU A 516 13.23 28.14 6.23
CA GLU A 516 11.82 28.51 6.20
C GLU A 516 10.99 27.80 7.28
N VAL A 517 11.54 26.75 7.89
CA VAL A 517 10.89 25.98 8.95
C VAL A 517 11.03 26.73 10.28
N THR A 518 9.91 27.25 10.78
CA THR A 518 9.86 28.09 11.99
C THR A 518 9.43 27.35 13.25
N GLY A 519 8.86 26.15 13.10
CA GLY A 519 8.40 25.33 14.23
C GLY A 519 9.54 24.74 15.05
N THR A 520 9.23 24.27 16.25
CA THR A 520 10.20 23.62 17.15
C THR A 520 10.50 22.19 16.70
N HIS A 521 11.77 21.77 16.77
CA HIS A 521 12.17 20.39 16.45
C HIS A 521 13.12 19.79 17.47
N THR A 522 13.14 18.46 17.50
CA THR A 522 14.12 17.67 18.26
C THR A 522 14.90 16.78 17.30
N VAL A 523 16.22 16.93 17.27
CA VAL A 523 17.14 16.13 16.46
C VAL A 523 18.21 15.55 17.38
N ASN A 524 18.01 14.32 17.84
CA ASN A 524 18.89 13.77 18.87
C ASN A 524 19.21 12.28 18.71
N HIS A 525 20.37 11.87 19.21
CA HIS A 525 20.81 10.47 19.19
C HIS A 525 20.77 9.82 17.80
N ASN A 526 20.87 10.60 16.71
CA ASN A 526 21.00 10.04 15.37
C ASN A 526 22.46 9.70 15.09
N ALA A 527 22.68 8.61 14.36
CA ALA A 527 23.98 8.19 13.86
C ALA A 527 24.13 8.56 12.39
N PHE A 528 25.26 9.18 12.05
CA PHE A 528 25.62 9.54 10.68
C PHE A 528 26.82 8.74 10.19
N TRP A 529 26.69 8.09 9.03
CA TRP A 529 27.73 7.27 8.43
C TRP A 529 27.93 7.62 6.95
N ASP A 530 28.87 8.52 6.67
CA ASP A 530 29.22 8.87 5.30
C ASP A 530 30.72 9.20 5.18
N SER A 531 31.19 9.27 3.94
CA SER A 531 32.48 9.87 3.59
C SER A 531 32.55 11.38 3.84
N SER A 532 31.40 12.06 3.88
CA SER A 532 31.29 13.50 4.15
C SER A 532 31.65 13.84 5.60
N ALA A 533 32.39 14.93 5.79
CA ALA A 533 32.66 15.49 7.12
C ALA A 533 31.44 16.25 7.70
N THR A 534 30.44 16.57 6.88
CA THR A 534 29.22 17.25 7.27
C THR A 534 28.03 16.29 7.24
N VAL A 535 27.08 16.52 8.14
CA VAL A 535 25.97 15.61 8.39
C VAL A 535 24.62 16.27 8.21
N ALA A 536 24.55 17.60 8.38
CA ALA A 536 23.30 18.32 8.30
C ALA A 536 23.44 19.73 7.72
N ARG A 537 22.35 20.24 7.15
CA ARG A 537 22.03 21.68 7.17
C ARG A 537 20.89 21.86 8.17
N TYR A 538 21.06 22.76 9.13
CA TYR A 538 20.04 23.02 10.14
C TYR A 538 19.61 24.49 10.12
N LYS A 539 18.38 24.74 9.63
CA LYS A 539 17.71 26.06 9.58
C LYS A 539 18.59 27.22 9.09
N SER A 540 19.51 26.95 8.17
CA SER A 540 20.49 27.93 7.66
C SER A 540 20.03 28.53 6.34
N SER A 541 20.00 29.86 6.27
CA SER A 541 19.64 30.62 5.06
C SER A 541 20.78 30.74 4.05
N THR A 542 22.02 30.45 4.45
CA THR A 542 23.22 30.53 3.59
C THR A 542 23.62 29.18 3.00
N ASN A 543 22.79 28.15 3.18
CA ASN A 543 23.12 26.75 2.88
C ASN A 543 24.37 26.21 3.61
N ALA A 544 24.75 26.84 4.73
CA ALA A 544 25.86 26.36 5.55
C ALA A 544 25.55 24.97 6.11
N THR A 545 26.48 24.04 5.92
CA THR A 545 26.41 22.67 6.45
C THR A 545 27.27 22.55 7.70
N VAL A 546 26.90 21.61 8.58
CA VAL A 546 27.55 21.39 9.88
C VAL A 546 27.97 19.93 10.02
N ASN A 547 29.05 19.72 10.75
CA ASN A 547 29.40 18.39 11.26
C ASN A 547 28.54 18.06 12.50
N VAL A 548 28.75 16.89 13.09
CA VAL A 548 28.00 16.44 14.28
C VAL A 548 28.13 17.43 15.46
N SER A 549 29.32 17.97 15.70
CA SER A 549 29.53 18.95 16.79
C SER A 549 28.73 20.23 16.55
N GLY A 550 28.69 20.71 15.31
CA GLY A 550 27.90 21.89 14.94
C GLY A 550 26.40 21.62 15.00
N LEU A 551 25.95 20.42 14.61
CA LEU A 551 24.55 20.02 14.78
C LEU A 551 24.17 19.99 16.26
N ASN A 552 25.00 19.38 17.11
CA ASN A 552 24.78 19.31 18.56
C ASN A 552 24.92 20.67 19.29
N ALA A 553 25.55 21.66 18.66
CA ALA A 553 25.54 23.03 19.18
C ALA A 553 24.16 23.69 18.99
N CYS A 554 23.32 23.14 18.09
CA CYS A 554 21.97 23.60 17.79
C CYS A 554 21.92 25.13 17.57
N GLU A 555 22.87 25.67 16.82
CA GLU A 555 22.98 27.12 16.60
C GLU A 555 21.80 27.60 15.74
N THR A 556 20.74 28.06 16.41
CA THR A 556 19.50 28.50 15.77
C THR A 556 18.89 29.68 16.51
N THR A 557 18.08 30.48 15.82
CA THR A 557 17.30 31.56 16.45
C THR A 557 16.06 31.04 17.17
N TYR A 558 15.79 29.72 17.15
CA TYR A 558 14.64 29.07 17.77
C TYR A 558 15.08 28.36 19.06
N PRO A 559 15.04 29.01 20.23
CA PRO A 559 15.66 28.50 21.47
C PRO A 559 14.99 27.26 22.07
N LEU A 560 13.87 26.81 21.51
CA LEU A 560 13.17 25.59 21.92
C LEU A 560 13.60 24.36 21.11
N ASP A 561 14.37 24.55 20.04
CA ASP A 561 14.95 23.42 19.31
C ASP A 561 15.94 22.67 20.22
N ILE A 562 15.93 21.35 20.10
CA ILE A 562 16.85 20.47 20.85
C ILE A 562 17.64 19.67 19.83
N CYS A 563 18.95 19.91 19.77
CA CYS A 563 19.86 19.14 18.95
C CYS A 563 21.00 18.64 19.83
N ASP A 564 21.04 17.35 20.14
CA ASP A 564 22.04 16.82 21.07
C ASP A 564 22.32 15.33 20.86
N HIS A 565 23.45 14.87 21.39
CA HIS A 565 23.84 13.44 21.39
C HIS A 565 23.83 12.75 20.02
N ASN A 566 23.81 13.50 18.91
CA ASN A 566 24.04 12.93 17.60
C ASN A 566 25.50 12.51 17.49
N VAL A 567 25.77 11.46 16.73
CA VAL A 567 27.09 10.83 16.60
C VAL A 567 27.40 10.53 15.13
N ALA A 568 28.68 10.43 14.79
CA ALA A 568 29.13 9.93 13.50
C ALA A 568 30.08 8.75 13.69
N GLY A 569 30.04 7.80 12.76
CA GLY A 569 30.88 6.61 12.81
C GLY A 569 30.39 5.53 11.85
N ASP A 570 31.23 4.53 11.62
CA ASP A 570 30.86 3.34 10.86
C ASP A 570 29.91 2.46 11.69
N PRO A 571 28.71 2.11 11.20
CA PRO A 571 27.78 1.25 11.91
C PRO A 571 28.28 -0.19 12.01
N LEU A 572 29.29 -0.58 11.24
CA LEU A 572 29.87 -1.92 11.19
C LEU A 572 28.76 -2.97 11.01
N PHE A 573 27.98 -2.80 9.95
CA PHE A 573 26.93 -3.75 9.57
C PHE A 573 27.52 -5.15 9.35
N VAL A 574 26.75 -6.19 9.70
CA VAL A 574 27.15 -7.59 9.54
C VAL A 574 27.46 -7.91 8.07
N ASN A 575 26.61 -7.47 7.13
CA ASN A 575 26.86 -7.63 5.70
C ASN A 575 26.14 -6.58 4.86
N TYR A 576 26.73 -5.39 4.80
CA TYR A 576 26.18 -4.26 4.05
C TYR A 576 25.89 -4.56 2.57
N ALA A 577 26.79 -5.26 1.89
CA ALA A 577 26.68 -5.55 0.45
C ALA A 577 25.45 -6.40 0.09
N ASN A 578 24.99 -7.23 1.03
CA ASN A 578 23.77 -8.04 0.89
C ASN A 578 22.56 -7.42 1.62
N ARG A 579 22.64 -6.14 2.00
CA ARG A 579 21.61 -5.41 2.75
C ARG A 579 21.23 -6.06 4.08
N ASP A 580 22.19 -6.73 4.72
CA ASP A 580 22.07 -7.16 6.11
C ASP A 580 22.52 -6.02 7.02
N PHE A 581 21.53 -5.28 7.51
CA PHE A 581 21.72 -4.09 8.33
C PHE A 581 21.77 -4.37 9.83
N HIS A 582 21.93 -5.63 10.26
CA HIS A 582 22.26 -5.91 11.66
C HIS A 582 23.60 -5.25 12.02
N LEU A 583 23.69 -4.69 13.22
CA LEU A 583 24.94 -4.17 13.76
C LEU A 583 25.84 -5.34 14.16
N SER A 584 27.16 -5.22 13.96
CA SER A 584 28.11 -6.17 14.53
C SER A 584 28.42 -5.83 16.00
N ALA A 585 29.04 -6.78 16.70
CA ALA A 585 29.42 -6.64 18.12
C ALA A 585 30.35 -5.44 18.43
N ASN A 586 31.06 -4.93 17.42
CA ASN A 586 31.99 -3.82 17.57
C ASN A 586 31.36 -2.48 17.14
N SER A 587 30.10 -2.48 16.70
CA SER A 587 29.43 -1.27 16.27
C SER A 587 29.35 -0.25 17.41
N PRO A 588 29.68 1.02 17.15
CA PRO A 588 29.53 2.09 18.15
C PRO A 588 28.06 2.38 18.48
N PHE A 589 27.12 1.80 17.74
CA PHE A 589 25.70 2.14 17.81
C PHE A 589 24.83 1.09 18.53
N ILE A 590 25.42 0.02 19.08
CA ILE A 590 24.64 -1.06 19.75
C ILE A 590 23.95 -0.61 21.04
N ALA A 591 24.46 0.42 21.72
CA ALA A 591 23.97 0.90 23.01
C ALA A 591 24.08 2.43 23.14
N ALA A 592 23.83 3.14 22.02
CA ALA A 592 24.04 4.58 21.91
C ALA A 592 22.75 5.39 21.74
N GLY A 593 21.60 4.72 21.63
CA GLY A 593 20.30 5.37 21.46
C GLY A 593 19.65 5.80 22.77
N SER A 594 18.60 6.59 22.65
CA SER A 594 17.77 7.04 23.78
C SER A 594 16.57 6.12 24.00
N ASN A 595 16.26 5.79 25.25
CA ASN A 595 15.11 4.96 25.66
C ASN A 595 13.83 5.76 25.91
N VAL A 596 13.86 7.10 25.83
CA VAL A 596 12.74 7.97 26.21
C VAL A 596 11.46 7.71 25.39
N TYR A 597 11.60 7.17 24.18
CA TYR A 597 10.49 6.86 23.28
C TYR A 597 9.75 5.57 23.65
N ILE A 598 10.38 4.66 24.41
CA ILE A 598 9.77 3.37 24.80
C ILE A 598 8.51 3.59 25.63
N ALA A 599 8.56 4.51 26.59
CA ALA A 599 7.39 4.84 27.41
C ALA A 599 6.30 5.57 26.59
N ALA A 600 6.71 6.41 25.64
CA ALA A 600 5.79 7.20 24.82
C ALA A 600 4.98 6.35 23.83
N PHE A 601 5.61 5.32 23.24
CA PHE A 601 4.97 4.50 22.19
C PHE A 601 4.40 3.17 22.73
N GLY A 602 4.73 2.80 23.96
CA GLY A 602 4.20 1.61 24.63
C GLY A 602 4.68 0.29 24.00
N SER A 603 3.94 -0.78 24.26
CA SER A 603 4.35 -2.15 23.88
C SER A 603 4.40 -2.42 22.38
N GLY A 604 3.87 -1.50 21.55
CA GLY A 604 3.95 -1.59 20.09
C GLY A 604 5.31 -1.16 19.53
N PHE A 605 6.16 -0.52 20.33
CA PHE A 605 7.48 -0.05 19.91
C PHE A 605 8.54 -1.12 20.11
N VAL A 606 8.86 -1.78 19.00
CA VAL A 606 9.81 -2.87 18.87
C VAL A 606 10.68 -2.60 17.65
N ASP A 607 11.81 -3.29 17.53
CA ASP A 607 12.68 -3.19 16.36
C ASP A 607 12.02 -3.76 15.09
N TYR A 608 12.73 -3.68 13.98
CA TYR A 608 12.29 -4.18 12.67
C TYR A 608 11.79 -5.65 12.75
N TYR A 609 12.52 -6.51 13.47
CA TYR A 609 12.18 -7.93 13.63
C TYR A 609 11.14 -8.20 14.72
N GLY A 610 10.71 -7.19 15.45
CA GLY A 610 9.73 -7.31 16.54
C GLY A 610 10.34 -7.62 17.90
N ASN A 611 11.66 -7.45 18.05
CA ASN A 611 12.34 -7.59 19.33
C ASN A 611 12.13 -6.32 20.16
N PRO A 612 12.01 -6.45 21.50
CA PRO A 612 11.96 -5.29 22.37
C PRO A 612 13.30 -4.53 22.35
N TRP A 613 13.22 -3.21 22.37
CA TRP A 613 14.39 -2.35 22.58
C TRP A 613 15.00 -2.58 23.95
N ASN A 614 16.33 -2.45 24.06
CA ASN A 614 16.97 -2.43 25.36
C ASN A 614 16.40 -1.25 26.19
N PRO A 615 15.87 -1.50 27.40
CA PRO A 615 15.13 -0.51 28.16
C PRO A 615 16.01 0.61 28.75
N THR A 616 17.33 0.45 28.73
CA THR A 616 18.31 1.40 29.28
C THR A 616 19.20 2.02 28.23
N SER A 617 19.63 1.25 27.24
CA SER A 617 20.61 1.66 26.23
C SER A 617 20.28 0.98 24.90
N PRO A 618 19.22 1.43 24.21
CA PRO A 618 18.83 0.87 22.92
C PRO A 618 19.88 1.13 21.84
N SER A 619 19.86 0.31 20.78
CA SER A 619 20.65 0.58 19.58
C SER A 619 20.09 1.77 18.80
N ILE A 620 20.94 2.44 18.03
CA ILE A 620 20.52 3.43 17.00
C ILE A 620 20.24 2.68 15.69
N GLY A 621 19.17 3.07 14.99
CA GLY A 621 18.70 2.42 13.76
C GLY A 621 17.48 1.54 13.99
N ALA A 622 17.09 0.80 12.95
CA ALA A 622 15.87 -0.02 12.94
C ALA A 622 15.99 -1.39 13.61
N ILE A 623 17.20 -1.88 13.84
CA ILE A 623 17.46 -3.23 14.36
C ILE A 623 18.20 -3.12 15.69
N GLN A 624 17.66 -3.77 16.73
CA GLN A 624 18.31 -3.86 18.03
C GLN A 624 19.40 -4.95 17.97
N TYR A 625 20.60 -4.63 18.46
CA TYR A 625 21.69 -5.60 18.63
C TYR A 625 21.40 -6.57 19.79
#